data_AF-A0A963RF81-F1
#
_entry.id   AF-A0A963RF81-F1
#
_cell.length_a   1.000
_cell.length_b   1.000
_cell.length_c   1.000
_cell.angle_alpha   90.00
_cell.angle_beta   90.00
_cell.angle_gamma   90.00
#
_symmetry.space_group_name_H-M   'P 1'
#
loop_
_entity.id
_entity.type
_entity.pdbx_description
1 polymer ?
#
loop_
_entity_poly.entity_id
_entity_poly.type
_entity_poly.pdbx_seq_one_letter_code
_entity_poly.pdbx_strand_id
1 'polypeptide(L)'
;MRGKMIAVAALLGATVPAQAQPVMSEGQVALHAEMWAMAGICGQFSQYNVRERRLADYLNATMARLDPEQQDALVNGRSARQQAISARVAQANATAAGPRRSQAQEANTEELMTRCQQLVRDDLAGEYFQTRRN
;
A
#
# COMPACT_ATOMS: atom_id res chain seq x y z
N MET A 1 36.14 -45.64 -43.21
CA MET A 1 35.99 -44.24 -42.77
C MET A 1 34.53 -44.04 -42.38
N ARG A 2 34.25 -43.83 -41.09
CA ARG A 2 32.89 -43.70 -40.54
C ARG A 2 32.54 -42.21 -40.47
N GLY A 3 31.70 -41.72 -41.38
CA GLY A 3 31.15 -40.37 -41.32
C GLY A 3 29.91 -40.35 -40.42
N LYS A 4 30.01 -39.72 -39.25
CA LYS A 4 28.85 -39.32 -38.44
C LYS A 4 28.67 -37.81 -38.64
N MET A 5 27.74 -37.39 -39.49
CA MET A 5 27.18 -36.04 -39.39
C MET A 5 26.06 -36.10 -38.35
N ILE A 6 26.34 -35.60 -37.16
CA ILE A 6 25.30 -35.32 -36.18
C ILE A 6 24.72 -33.96 -36.56
N ALA A 7 23.46 -33.98 -37.00
CA ALA A 7 22.64 -32.80 -37.16
C ALA A 7 22.48 -32.12 -35.79
N VAL A 8 23.02 -30.90 -35.65
CA VAL A 8 22.66 -30.03 -34.53
C VAL A 8 21.40 -29.29 -34.96
N ALA A 9 20.26 -29.86 -34.59
CA ALA A 9 18.98 -29.18 -34.68
C ALA A 9 19.01 -27.97 -33.73
N ALA A 10 18.88 -26.78 -34.31
CA ALA A 10 18.62 -25.55 -33.59
C ALA A 10 17.30 -25.71 -32.83
N LEU A 11 17.37 -25.92 -31.53
CA LEU A 11 16.21 -25.80 -30.65
C LEU A 11 15.96 -24.31 -30.46
N LEU A 12 15.04 -23.82 -31.30
CA LEU A 12 14.24 -22.63 -31.11
C LEU A 12 14.01 -22.38 -29.62
N GLY A 13 14.57 -21.30 -29.11
CA GLY A 13 14.18 -20.75 -27.83
C GLY A 13 12.70 -20.39 -27.92
N ALA A 14 11.84 -21.25 -27.38
CA ALA A 14 10.45 -20.95 -27.19
C ALA A 14 10.39 -19.72 -26.28
N THR A 15 10.17 -18.54 -26.87
CA THR A 15 9.78 -17.36 -26.11
C THR A 15 8.44 -17.70 -25.50
N VAL A 16 8.46 -18.13 -24.24
CA VAL A 16 7.27 -18.22 -23.40
C VAL A 16 6.55 -16.88 -23.57
N PRO A 17 5.26 -16.87 -23.93
CA PRO A 17 4.55 -15.60 -24.02
C PRO A 17 4.68 -14.95 -22.65
N ALA A 18 5.35 -13.80 -22.60
CA ALA A 18 5.32 -12.94 -21.43
C ALA A 18 3.86 -12.60 -21.22
N GLN A 19 3.19 -13.35 -20.36
CA GLN A 19 1.84 -13.02 -19.95
C GLN A 19 1.96 -11.62 -19.34
N ALA A 20 1.36 -10.64 -20.02
CA ALA A 20 1.34 -9.27 -19.57
C ALA A 20 0.82 -9.29 -18.14
N GLN A 21 1.72 -9.03 -17.19
CA GLN A 21 1.34 -8.97 -15.80
C GLN A 21 0.35 -7.81 -15.66
N PRO A 22 -0.70 -7.95 -14.85
CA PRO A 22 -1.68 -6.89 -14.67
C PRO A 22 -0.99 -5.66 -14.07
N VAL A 23 -0.74 -4.65 -14.92
CA VAL A 23 -0.10 -3.40 -14.52
C VAL A 23 -1.14 -2.55 -13.78
N MET A 24 -0.93 -2.33 -12.48
CA MET A 24 -1.68 -1.34 -11.72
C MET A 24 -1.41 0.08 -12.25
N SER A 25 -2.44 0.94 -12.27
CA SER A 25 -2.23 2.37 -12.51
C SER A 25 -1.52 3.03 -11.32
N GLU A 26 -0.88 4.17 -11.53
CA GLU A 26 -0.25 4.95 -10.44
C GLU A 26 -1.23 5.26 -9.31
N GLY A 27 -2.48 5.60 -9.66
CA GLY A 27 -3.55 5.84 -8.68
C GLY A 27 -3.89 4.59 -7.86
N GLN A 28 -3.90 3.42 -8.48
CA GLN A 28 -4.11 2.16 -7.75
C GLN A 28 -2.95 1.86 -6.81
N VAL A 29 -1.70 2.06 -7.24
CA VAL A 29 -0.51 1.87 -6.38
C VAL A 29 -0.58 2.82 -5.18
N ALA A 30 -0.91 4.09 -5.43
CA ALA A 30 -1.07 5.10 -4.38
C ALA A 30 -2.17 4.72 -3.37
N LEU A 31 -3.32 4.21 -3.83
CA LEU A 31 -4.41 3.75 -2.97
C LEU A 31 -3.99 2.54 -2.12
N HIS A 32 -3.34 1.54 -2.70
CA HIS A 32 -2.91 0.35 -1.95
C HIS A 32 -1.83 0.68 -0.91
N ALA A 33 -0.89 1.56 -1.28
CA ALA A 33 0.10 2.09 -0.35
C ALA A 33 -0.56 2.87 0.81
N GLU A 34 -1.61 3.65 0.52
CA GLU A 34 -2.42 4.36 1.51
C GLU A 34 -3.14 3.40 2.45
N MET A 35 -3.86 2.42 1.91
CA MET A 35 -4.54 1.37 2.68
C MET A 35 -3.56 0.68 3.62
N TRP A 36 -2.37 0.30 3.13
CA TRP A 36 -1.38 -0.36 3.96
C TRP A 36 -0.81 0.55 5.05
N ALA A 37 -0.50 1.82 4.72
CA ALA A 37 0.06 2.77 5.67
C ALA A 37 -0.95 3.15 6.77
N MET A 38 -2.23 3.28 6.40
CA MET A 38 -3.28 3.78 7.29
C MET A 38 -3.98 2.68 8.11
N ALA A 39 -3.80 1.39 7.79
CA ALA A 39 -4.48 0.28 8.48
C ALA A 39 -4.38 0.37 10.01
N GLY A 40 -3.16 0.40 10.54
CA GLY A 40 -2.94 0.47 12.00
C GLY A 40 -3.32 1.82 12.60
N ILE A 41 -3.27 2.91 11.83
CA ILE A 41 -3.63 4.25 12.30
C ILE A 41 -5.16 4.36 12.44
N CYS A 42 -5.89 3.94 11.42
CA CYS A 42 -7.35 3.93 11.46
C CYS A 42 -7.87 2.99 12.54
N GLY A 43 -7.18 1.87 12.81
CA GLY A 43 -7.50 0.96 13.91
C GLY A 43 -7.40 1.59 15.32
N GLN A 44 -6.63 2.67 15.49
CA GLN A 44 -6.50 3.37 16.78
C GLN A 44 -7.70 4.27 17.11
N PHE A 45 -8.45 4.72 16.09
CA PHE A 45 -9.63 5.55 16.31
C PHE A 45 -10.86 4.71 16.61
N SER A 46 -11.55 5.02 17.71
CA SER A 46 -12.71 4.25 18.20
C SER A 46 -13.88 4.20 17.22
N GLN A 47 -14.02 5.19 16.33
CA GLN A 47 -15.09 5.26 15.33
C GLN A 47 -14.86 4.37 14.09
N TYR A 48 -13.66 3.81 13.93
CA TYR A 48 -13.31 2.99 12.77
C TYR A 48 -13.04 1.54 13.17
N ASN A 49 -13.37 0.64 12.25
CA ASN A 49 -13.05 -0.78 12.33
C ASN A 49 -12.25 -1.15 11.07
N VAL A 50 -11.03 -1.66 11.26
CA VAL A 50 -10.18 -2.09 10.16
C VAL A 50 -10.09 -3.61 10.19
N ARG A 51 -10.44 -4.25 9.06
CA ARG A 51 -10.30 -5.70 8.89
C ARG A 51 -8.85 -6.06 8.55
N GLU A 52 -7.93 -5.76 9.47
CA GLU A 52 -6.47 -5.78 9.22
C GLU A 52 -5.97 -7.10 8.64
N ARG A 53 -6.43 -8.25 9.16
CA ARG A 53 -6.03 -9.56 8.62
C ARG A 53 -6.45 -9.73 7.16
N ARG A 54 -7.71 -9.40 6.82
CA ARG A 54 -8.21 -9.51 5.44
C ARG A 54 -7.49 -8.54 4.51
N LEU A 55 -7.18 -7.33 5.00
CA LEU A 55 -6.40 -6.36 4.25
C LEU A 55 -4.98 -6.87 3.99
N ALA A 56 -4.33 -7.47 4.99
CA ALA A 56 -3.01 -8.06 4.83
C ALA A 56 -3.03 -9.22 3.82
N ASP A 57 -4.01 -10.11 3.91
CA ASP A 57 -4.18 -11.22 2.97
C ASP A 57 -4.39 -10.70 1.53
N TYR A 58 -5.23 -9.67 1.37
CA TYR A 58 -5.47 -9.00 0.10
C TYR A 58 -4.19 -8.37 -0.46
N LEU A 59 -3.48 -7.55 0.31
CA LEU A 59 -2.26 -6.88 -0.13
C LEU A 59 -1.16 -7.88 -0.48
N ASN A 60 -1.02 -8.96 0.28
CA ASN A 60 -0.07 -10.05 -0.04
C ASN A 60 -0.43 -10.74 -1.36
N ALA A 61 -1.71 -11.04 -1.58
CA ALA A 61 -2.17 -11.63 -2.84
C ALA A 61 -2.00 -10.68 -4.03
N THR A 62 -2.20 -9.37 -3.83
CA THR A 62 -1.92 -8.34 -4.83
C THR A 62 -0.44 -8.28 -5.14
N MET A 63 0.44 -8.12 -4.15
CA MET A 63 1.90 -8.06 -4.33
C MET A 63 2.44 -9.28 -5.08
N ALA A 64 1.94 -10.48 -4.80
CA ALA A 64 2.37 -11.72 -5.47
C ALA A 64 2.08 -11.76 -6.99
N ARG A 65 1.25 -10.85 -7.50
CA ARG A 65 0.86 -10.76 -8.92
C ARG A 65 1.47 -9.57 -9.65
N LEU A 66 2.10 -8.65 -8.91
CA LEU A 66 2.73 -7.47 -9.46
C LEU A 66 4.14 -7.78 -9.96
N ASP A 67 4.58 -7.04 -10.97
CA ASP A 67 5.99 -7.04 -11.34
C ASP A 67 6.84 -6.39 -10.23
N PRO A 68 8.18 -6.62 -10.23
CA PRO A 68 9.05 -6.07 -9.19
C PRO A 68 9.01 -4.55 -9.08
N GLU A 69 8.84 -3.81 -10.18
CA GLU A 69 8.81 -2.35 -10.18
C GLU A 69 7.57 -1.84 -9.44
N GLN A 70 6.41 -2.47 -9.67
CA GLN A 70 5.17 -2.14 -8.99
C GLN A 70 5.16 -2.57 -7.52
N GLN A 71 5.79 -3.69 -7.19
CA GLN A 71 6.01 -4.09 -5.79
C GLN A 71 6.85 -3.02 -5.05
N ASP A 72 7.95 -2.59 -5.65
CA ASP A 72 8.82 -1.56 -5.10
C ASP A 72 8.07 -0.22 -4.95
N ALA A 73 7.30 0.18 -5.95
CA ALA A 73 6.49 1.39 -5.89
C ALA A 73 5.46 1.35 -4.74
N LEU A 74 4.81 0.22 -4.50
CA LEU A 74 3.85 0.03 -3.42
C LEU A 74 4.53 0.06 -2.05
N VAL A 75 5.65 -0.64 -1.88
CA VAL A 75 6.42 -0.66 -0.63
C VAL A 75 7.01 0.72 -0.31
N ASN A 76 7.61 1.38 -1.29
CA ASN A 76 8.14 2.74 -1.15
C ASN A 76 7.03 3.74 -0.86
N GLY A 77 5.90 3.63 -1.56
CA GLY A 77 4.72 4.47 -1.34
C GLY A 77 4.15 4.34 0.08
N ARG A 78 4.14 3.11 0.63
CA ARG A 78 3.76 2.85 2.03
C ARG A 78 4.76 3.49 2.99
N SER A 79 6.05 3.23 2.79
CA SER A 79 7.13 3.76 3.64
C SER A 79 7.13 5.29 3.69
N ALA A 80 7.03 5.95 2.53
CA ALA A 80 6.96 7.41 2.43
C ALA A 80 5.76 8.00 3.19
N ARG A 81 4.60 7.35 3.13
CA ARG A 81 3.40 7.77 3.88
C ARG A 81 3.59 7.60 5.39
N GLN A 82 4.14 6.48 5.83
CA GLN A 82 4.43 6.25 7.25
C GLN A 82 5.45 7.27 7.77
N GLN A 83 6.50 7.56 6.98
CA GLN A 83 7.48 8.59 7.31
C GLN A 83 6.82 9.97 7.41
N ALA A 84 5.99 10.37 6.44
CA ALA A 84 5.29 11.65 6.48
C ALA A 84 4.41 11.80 7.74
N ILE A 85 3.71 10.74 8.13
CA ILE A 85 2.89 10.73 9.36
C ILE A 85 3.78 10.86 10.60
N SER A 86 4.85 10.07 10.69
CA SER A 86 5.79 10.15 11.82
C SER A 86 6.47 11.53 11.94
N ALA A 87 6.83 12.14 10.81
CA ALA A 87 7.45 13.47 10.76
C ALA A 87 6.51 14.55 11.29
N ARG A 88 5.22 14.50 10.95
CA ARG A 88 4.20 15.41 11.46
C ARG A 88 3.98 15.25 12.96
N VAL A 89 3.93 14.00 13.45
CA VAL A 89 3.86 13.72 14.90
C VAL A 89 5.09 14.28 15.62
N ALA A 90 6.29 14.05 15.07
CA ALA A 90 7.53 14.60 15.62
C ALA A 90 7.53 16.13 15.62
N GLN A 91 7.05 16.77 14.56
CA GLN A 91 6.92 18.23 14.46
C GLN A 91 5.94 18.80 15.50
N ALA A 92 4.80 18.16 15.69
CA ALA A 92 3.85 18.54 16.73
C ALA A 92 4.49 18.44 18.12
N ASN A 93 5.23 17.36 18.39
CA ASN A 93 5.90 17.14 19.69
C ASN A 93 7.09 18.08 19.92
N ALA A 94 7.78 18.51 18.87
CA ALA A 94 8.87 19.49 18.94
C ALA A 94 8.40 20.93 19.23
N THR A 95 7.12 21.24 18.98
CA THR A 95 6.52 22.53 19.36
C THR A 95 6.56 22.68 20.87
N ALA A 96 6.88 23.87 21.42
CA ALA A 96 6.90 24.09 22.87
C ALA A 96 5.56 23.74 23.53
N ALA A 97 5.62 23.23 24.77
CA ALA A 97 4.43 22.86 25.52
C ALA A 97 3.49 24.06 25.67
N GLY A 98 2.19 23.85 25.44
CA GLY A 98 1.18 24.90 25.49
C GLY A 98 0.18 24.81 24.33
N PRO A 99 -0.69 25.82 24.17
CA PRO A 99 -1.81 25.77 23.23
C PRO A 99 -1.42 25.46 21.78
N ARG A 100 -0.25 25.95 21.33
CA ARG A 100 0.24 25.70 19.96
C ARG A 100 0.55 24.23 19.71
N ARG A 101 1.08 23.51 20.69
CA ARG A 101 1.35 22.07 20.58
C ARG A 101 0.04 21.30 20.48
N SER A 102 -0.94 21.61 21.33
CA SER A 102 -2.27 20.98 21.27
C SER A 102 -2.93 21.18 19.92
N GLN A 103 -2.92 22.41 19.39
CA GLN A 103 -3.44 22.70 18.04
C GLN A 103 -2.73 21.91 16.94
N ALA A 104 -1.40 21.76 17.00
CA ALA A 104 -0.66 20.95 16.03
C ALA A 104 -1.01 19.45 16.12
N GLN A 105 -1.21 18.92 17.33
CA GLN A 105 -1.62 17.53 17.55
C GLN A 105 -3.07 17.29 17.08
N GLU A 106 -3.97 18.23 17.36
CA GLU A 106 -5.36 18.20 16.91
C GLU A 106 -5.44 18.24 15.38
N ALA A 107 -4.74 19.17 14.71
CA ALA A 107 -4.71 19.25 13.26
C ALA A 107 -4.17 17.97 12.61
N ASN A 108 -3.12 17.38 13.18
CA ASN A 108 -2.61 16.09 12.72
C ASN A 108 -3.65 14.97 12.89
N THR A 109 -4.37 14.96 14.02
CA THR A 109 -5.41 13.98 14.30
C THR A 109 -6.60 14.12 13.34
N GLU A 110 -7.03 15.35 13.07
CA GLU A 110 -8.12 15.67 12.14
C GLU A 110 -7.78 15.23 10.70
N GLU A 111 -6.54 15.46 10.25
CA GLU A 111 -6.10 14.99 8.92
C GLU A 111 -6.12 13.46 8.85
N LEU A 112 -5.59 12.76 9.86
CA LEU A 112 -5.60 11.29 9.89
C LEU A 112 -7.04 10.75 9.91
N MET A 113 -7.92 11.37 10.69
CA MET A 113 -9.35 11.02 10.71
C MET A 113 -10.01 11.24 9.35
N THR A 114 -9.67 12.33 8.65
CA THR A 114 -10.18 12.64 7.31
C THR A 114 -9.74 11.58 6.30
N ARG A 115 -8.47 11.18 6.32
CA ARG A 115 -7.94 10.12 5.45
C ARG A 115 -8.60 8.77 5.74
N CYS A 116 -8.79 8.41 7.01
CA CYS A 116 -9.55 7.21 7.37
C CYS A 116 -10.99 7.27 6.85
N GLN A 117 -11.64 8.44 6.92
CA GLN A 117 -13.00 8.60 6.39
C GLN A 117 -13.05 8.45 4.87
N GLN A 118 -12.05 8.96 4.16
CA GLN A 118 -11.92 8.78 2.70
C GLN A 118 -11.78 7.29 2.35
N LEU A 119 -10.94 6.54 3.06
CA LEU A 119 -10.79 5.09 2.86
C LEU A 119 -12.08 4.31 3.13
N VAL A 120 -12.88 4.74 4.12
CA VAL A 120 -14.19 4.11 4.37
C VAL A 120 -15.18 4.33 3.22
N ARG A 121 -15.08 5.47 2.53
CA ARG A 121 -15.99 5.85 1.44
C ARG A 121 -15.54 5.37 0.07
N ASP A 122 -14.29 4.96 -0.07
CA ASP A 122 -13.74 4.40 -1.29
C ASP A 122 -14.32 3.00 -1.54
N ASP A 123 -14.66 2.69 -2.80
CA ASP A 123 -15.34 1.44 -3.14
C ASP A 123 -14.50 0.20 -2.81
N LEU A 124 -13.18 0.26 -3.01
CA LEU A 124 -12.28 -0.85 -2.74
C LEU A 124 -11.84 -0.85 -1.27
N ALA A 125 -11.39 0.29 -0.75
CA ALA A 125 -10.89 0.35 0.62
C ALA A 125 -12.01 0.17 1.65
N GLY A 126 -13.25 0.56 1.34
CA GLY A 126 -14.42 0.40 2.21
C GLY A 126 -14.77 -1.05 2.56
N GLU A 127 -14.28 -2.03 1.78
CA GLU A 127 -14.38 -3.45 2.14
C GLU A 127 -13.57 -3.81 3.39
N TYR A 128 -12.50 -3.05 3.67
CA TYR A 128 -11.55 -3.26 4.74
C TYR A 128 -11.63 -2.20 5.85
N PHE A 129 -11.95 -0.96 5.49
CA PHE A 129 -12.09 0.19 6.38
C PHE A 129 -13.58 0.50 6.57
N GLN A 130 -14.07 0.39 7.80
CA GLN A 130 -15.50 0.55 8.09
C GLN A 130 -15.71 1.55 9.22
N THR A 131 -16.82 2.28 9.19
CA THR A 131 -17.32 2.96 10.39
C THR A 131 -17.88 1.91 11.36
N ARG A 132 -17.59 2.06 12.65
CA ARG A 132 -18.31 1.30 13.67
C ARG A 132 -19.73 1.83 13.72
N ARG A 133 -20.71 0.94 13.49
CA ARG A 133 -22.11 1.24 13.78
C ARG A 133 -22.28 1.10 15.29
N ASN A 134 -22.64 2.19 15.95
CA ASN A 134 -23.10 2.18 17.34
C ASN A 134 -24.43 1.45 17.44
#